data_AF-A0AAV4EMF7-F1
#
_entry.id   AF-A0AAV4EMF7-F1
#
_cell.length_a   1.000
_cell.length_b   1.000
_cell.length_c   1.000
_cell.angle_alpha   90.00
_cell.angle_beta   90.00
_cell.angle_gamma   90.00
#
_symmetry.space_group_name_H-M   'P 1'
#
loop_
_entity.id
_entity.type
_entity.pdbx_description
1 polymer ?
#
loop_
_entity_poly.entity_id
_entity_poly.type
_entity_poly.pdbx_seq_one_letter_code
_entity_poly.pdbx_strand_id
1 'polypeptide(L)' 'MIRIVKPGGYILNCMREEFLESVPEYKDRLVPLFEDLERQRKLERIEWTIYPNHFVGVDGIRMIFKVL' A
#
# COMPACT_ATOMS: atom_id res chain seq x y z
N MET A 1 -5.67 9.09 1.53
CA MET A 1 -5.17 8.72 2.88
C MET A 1 -4.13 9.71 3.40
N ILE A 2 -3.08 10.04 2.64
CA ILE A 2 -2.02 10.96 3.10
C ILE A 2 -2.50 12.35 3.56
N ARG A 3 -3.56 12.90 2.95
CA ARG A 3 -4.14 14.20 3.35
C ARG A 3 -4.98 14.15 4.64
N ILE A 4 -5.24 12.96 5.16
CA ILE A 4 -6.14 12.73 6.31
C ILE A 4 -5.33 12.33 7.55
N VAL A 5 -4.30 11.50 7.35
CA VAL A 5 -3.43 11.04 8.44
C VAL A 5 -2.43 12.14 8.80
N LYS A 6 -2.30 12.43 10.10
CA LYS A 6 -1.37 13.44 10.62
C LYS A 6 0.10 12.99 10.43
N PRO A 7 1.07 13.91 10.35
CA PRO A 7 2.49 13.58 10.38
C PRO A 7 2.85 12.69 11.58
N GLY A 8 3.68 11.67 11.35
CA GLY A 8 4.00 10.61 12.31
C GLY A 8 2.97 9.50 12.43
N GLY A 9 1.77 9.66 11.85
CA GLY A 9 0.73 8.64 11.82
C GLY A 9 0.99 7.55 10.78
N TYR A 10 0.25 6.45 10.86
CA TYR A 10 0.42 5.29 10.00
C TYR A 10 -0.79 5.06 9.09
N ILE A 11 -0.51 4.62 7.87
CA ILE A 11 -1.48 4.13 6.90
C ILE A 11 -1.24 2.63 6.75
N LEU A 12 -2.26 1.83 7.03
CA LEU A 12 -2.25 0.38 6.84
C LEU A 12 -3.29 0.03 5.78
N ASN A 13 -2.85 -0.56 4.68
CA ASN A 13 -3.72 -1.06 3.63
C ASN A 13 -3.52 -2.57 3.48
N CYS A 14 -4.64 -3.30 3.49
CA CYS A 14 -4.66 -4.73 3.19
C CYS A 14 -5.68 -4.98 2.09
N MET A 15 -5.28 -5.73 1.08
CA MET A 15 -6.16 -6.17 0.00
C MET A 15 -5.67 -7.51 -0.55
N ARG A 16 -6.42 -8.09 -1.49
CA ARG A 16 -5.92 -9.24 -2.27
C ARG A 16 -4.71 -8.80 -3.06
N GLU A 17 -3.67 -9.62 -3.08
CA GLU A 17 -2.43 -9.31 -3.79
C GLU A 17 -2.69 -9.13 -5.29
N GLU A 18 -3.53 -9.99 -5.87
CA GLU A 18 -3.91 -9.97 -7.30
C GLU A 18 -4.54 -8.64 -7.76
N PHE A 19 -5.08 -7.83 -6.84
CA PHE A 19 -5.68 -6.55 -7.18
C PHE A 19 -4.64 -5.51 -7.61
N LEU A 20 -3.36 -5.70 -7.28
CA LEU A 20 -2.29 -4.88 -7.86
C LEU A 20 -2.25 -5.00 -9.39
N GLU A 21 -2.63 -6.15 -9.93
CA GLU A 21 -2.53 -6.45 -11.37
C GLU A 21 -3.88 -6.49 -12.08
N SER A 22 -4.95 -6.86 -11.38
CA SER A 22 -6.27 -7.11 -11.97
C SER A 22 -7.21 -5.90 -11.93
N VAL A 23 -6.99 -4.94 -11.02
CA VAL A 23 -7.82 -3.73 -10.92
C VAL A 23 -7.19 -2.60 -11.74
N PRO A 24 -7.83 -2.11 -12.81
CA PRO A 24 -7.26 -1.10 -13.70
C PRO A 24 -6.83 0.20 -13.00
N GLU A 25 -7.49 0.56 -11.91
CA GLU A 25 -7.18 1.74 -11.11
C GLU A 25 -5.88 1.60 -10.32
N TYR A 26 -5.45 0.37 -10.04
CA TYR A 26 -4.25 0.06 -9.24
C TYR A 26 -3.07 -0.35 -10.10
N LYS A 27 -3.34 -1.14 -11.15
CA LYS A 27 -2.32 -1.62 -12.07
C LYS A 27 -1.51 -0.46 -12.64
N ASP A 28 -0.19 -0.57 -12.53
CA ASP A 28 0.79 0.42 -12.99
C ASP A 28 0.61 1.84 -12.40
N ARG A 29 -0.22 2.01 -11.37
CA ARG A 29 -0.58 3.31 -10.79
C ARG A 29 -0.35 3.40 -9.30
N LEU A 30 -0.74 2.37 -8.55
CA LEU A 30 -0.72 2.40 -7.08
C LEU A 30 0.71 2.31 -6.53
N VAL A 31 1.51 1.34 -6.99
CA VAL A 31 2.90 1.18 -6.54
C VAL A 31 3.75 2.39 -6.94
N PRO A 32 3.71 2.89 -8.19
CA PRO A 32 4.45 4.09 -8.57
C PRO A 32 4.05 5.34 -7.77
N LEU A 33 2.77 5.47 -7.40
CA LEU A 33 2.31 6.55 -6.53
C LEU A 33 2.98 6.48 -5.15
N PHE A 34 3.09 5.31 -4.54
CA PHE A 34 3.77 5.17 -3.25
C PHE A 34 5.27 5.48 -3.36
N GLU A 35 5.94 5.01 -4.41
CA GLU A 35 7.35 5.30 -4.66
C GLU A 35 7.62 6.80 -4.88
N ASP A 36 6.74 7.49 -5.61
CA ASP A 36 6.82 8.94 -5.78
C ASP A 36 6.63 9.68 -4.45
N LEU A 37 5.69 9.25 -3.61
CA LEU A 37 5.47 9.84 -2.29
C LEU A 37 6.62 9.58 -1.31
N GLU A 38 7.27 8.42 -1.40
CA GLU A 38 8.50 8.11 -0.65
C GLU A 38 9.66 9.01 -1.12
N ARG A 39 9.85 9.16 -2.44
CA ARG A 39 10.87 10.05 -3.02
C ARG A 39 10.66 11.50 -2.61
N GLN A 40 9.41 11.95 -2.50
CA GLN A 40 9.05 13.28 -2.01
C GLN A 40 9.17 13.43 -0.48
N ARG A 41 9.59 12.38 0.23
CA ARG A 41 9.66 12.34 1.70
C ARG A 41 8.32 12.66 2.38
N LYS A 42 7.22 12.22 1.78
CA LYS A 42 5.87 12.35 2.35
C LYS A 42 5.39 11.04 3.01
N LEU A 43 5.92 9.91 2.55
CA LEU A 43 5.72 8.60 3.15
C LEU A 43 7.06 7.92 3.40
N GLU A 44 7.07 7.03 4.38
CA GLU A 44 8.14 6.07 4.65
C GLU A 44 7.52 4.68 4.64
N ARG A 45 8.04 3.77 3.81
CA ARG A 45 7.59 2.36 3.80
C ARG A 45 8.09 1.65 5.05
N ILE A 46 7.15 1.15 5.82
CA ILE A 46 7.43 0.38 7.03
C ILE A 46 7.34 -1.12 6.74
N GLU A 47 6.34 -1.52 5.94
CA GLU A 47 6.13 -2.93 5.64
C GLU A 47 5.51 -3.13 4.26
N TRP A 48 5.94 -4.20 3.59
CA TRP A 48 5.35 -4.72 2.36
C TRP A 48 5.40 -6.24 2.40
N THR A 49 4.30 -6.87 2.81
CA THR A 49 4.25 -8.31 3.07
C THR A 49 3.13 -8.96 2.31
N ILE A 50 3.45 -9.97 1.50
CA ILE A 50 2.47 -10.90 0.95
C ILE A 50 2.20 -11.97 2.00
N TYR A 51 0.93 -12.28 2.24
CA TYR A 51 0.52 -13.25 3.25
C TYR A 51 -0.58 -14.18 2.71
N PRO A 52 -0.58 -15.46 3.09
CA PRO A 52 -1.45 -16.44 2.47
C PRO A 52 -2.91 -16.31 2.91
N ASN A 53 -3.83 -16.77 2.06
CA ASN A 53 -5.24 -16.98 2.40
C ASN A 53 -5.98 -15.73 2.93
N HIS A 54 -5.73 -14.56 2.35
CA HIS A 54 -6.48 -13.34 2.65
C HIS A 54 -7.97 -13.47 2.30
N PHE A 55 -8.28 -14.11 1.18
CA PHE A 55 -9.66 -14.39 0.78
C PHE A 55 -9.73 -15.71 0.03
N VAL A 56 -10.39 -16.73 0.60
CA VAL A 56 -10.73 -18.01 -0.07
C VAL A 56 -9.62 -18.53 -1.00
N GLY A 57 -8.43 -18.80 -0.44
CA GLY A 57 -7.29 -19.32 -1.21
C GLY A 57 -6.50 -18.28 -2.01
N VAL A 58 -6.90 -17.01 -1.98
CA VAL A 58 -6.17 -15.88 -2.60
C VAL A 58 -5.29 -15.21 -1.57
N ASP A 59 -4.03 -15.00 -1.92
CA ASP A 59 -3.06 -14.29 -1.09
C ASP A 59 -3.41 -12.82 -0.95
N GLY A 60 -3.05 -12.26 0.19
CA GLY A 60 -3.19 -10.84 0.48
C GLY A 60 -1.86 -10.14 0.45
N ILE A 61 -1.96 -8.83 0.41
CA ILE A 61 -0.84 -7.93 0.59
C ILE A 61 -1.15 -6.97 1.73
N ARG A 62 -0.20 -6.81 2.65
CA ARG A 62 -0.21 -5.82 3.73
C ARG A 62 0.86 -4.77 3.44
N MET A 63 0.42 -3.53 3.33
CA MET A 63 1.28 -2.38 3.09
C MET A 63 1.13 -1.41 4.26
N ILE A 64 2.24 -1.11 4.94
CA ILE A 64 2.27 -0.14 6.05
C ILE A 64 3.19 1.00 5.66
N PHE A 65 2.67 2.22 5.76
CA PHE A 65 3.42 3.46 5.53
C PHE A 65 3.29 4.37 6.74
N LYS A 66 4.37 5.07 7.09
CA LYS A 66 4.35 6.19 8.02
C LYS A 66 4.27 7.50 7.24
N VAL A 67 3.39 8.40 7.64
CA VAL A 67 3.33 9.76 7.09
C VAL A 67 4.43 10.59 7.73
N LEU A 68 5.22 11.26 6.90
CA LEU A 68 6.32 12.12 7.33
C LEU A 68 5.87 13.57 7.51
#